data_AF-A0A6J3HEP0-F1
#
_entry.id   AF-A0A6J3HEP0-F1
#
_cell.length_a   1.000
_cell.length_b   1.000
_cell.length_c   1.000
_cell.angle_alpha   90.00
_cell.angle_beta   90.00
_cell.angle_gamma   90.00
#
_symmetry.space_group_name_H-M   'P 1'
#
loop_
_entity.id
_entity.type
_entity.pdbx_description
1 polymer ?
#
loop_
_entity_poly.entity_id
_entity_poly.type
_entity_poly.pdbx_seq_one_letter_code
_entity_poly.pdbx_strand_id
1 'polypeptide(L)'
;MENLKVWQQSLQRWYITGKEQSNLKQSMTVQESVNLDALTEYMKHLEDKYAEIKQTMLIKYVPAQRKADLDEEMIVLVKRRDVAENLNKKLQFSHQRLQIISQALTSWITSDMSTPFQDFVEQIQKTKCLQGDQGVVEELLKDDPHRAKEAEMTLHYIERFNELISLGEYEKAASYAANSPRRILRNIGTVNTFKAVGKIRGKPLPLLLFFEALFITSHAFRCPVDAALTLEGIKCGLSEKRLDLVINWVTQER
;
A
#
# COMPACT_ATOMS: atom_id res chain seq x y z
N MET A 1 5.25 4.54 -37.49
CA MET A 1 6.65 5.04 -37.40
C MET A 1 6.71 6.27 -36.49
N GLU A 2 6.37 6.15 -35.20
CA GLU A 2 6.31 7.33 -34.29
C GLU A 2 7.01 7.13 -32.94
N ASN A 3 7.45 5.92 -32.58
CA ASN A 3 8.03 5.64 -31.25
C ASN A 3 9.56 5.81 -31.14
N LEU A 4 10.24 6.26 -32.20
CA LEU A 4 11.71 6.45 -32.18
C LEU A 4 12.15 7.88 -31.81
N LYS A 5 11.23 8.85 -31.71
CA LYS A 5 11.57 10.24 -31.34
C LYS A 5 11.62 10.50 -29.83
N VAL A 6 10.97 9.67 -29.00
CA VAL A 6 10.95 9.87 -27.54
C VAL A 6 12.31 9.55 -26.89
N TRP A 7 13.06 8.62 -27.48
CA TRP A 7 14.37 8.21 -26.96
C TRP A 7 15.54 9.12 -27.38
N GLN A 8 15.40 9.91 -28.44
CA GLN A 8 16.42 10.91 -28.82
C GLN A 8 16.36 12.19 -27.97
N GLN A 9 15.23 12.50 -27.34
CA GLN A 9 15.12 13.67 -26.44
C GLN A 9 15.60 13.40 -25.01
N SER A 10 15.78 12.14 -24.61
CA SER A 10 16.15 11.79 -23.23
C SER A 10 17.66 11.88 -22.95
N LEU A 11 18.51 12.10 -23.96
CA LEU A 11 19.96 12.24 -23.80
C LEU A 11 20.44 13.68 -23.56
N GLN A 12 19.56 14.68 -23.68
CA GLN A 12 19.94 16.11 -23.64
C GLN A 12 19.58 16.85 -22.34
N ARG A 13 19.11 16.15 -21.29
CA ARG A 13 18.80 16.79 -20.00
C ARG A 13 19.47 16.07 -18.84
N TRP A 14 20.80 16.01 -18.89
CA TRP A 14 21.57 16.06 -17.65
C TRP A 14 21.42 17.48 -17.10
N TYR A 15 20.36 17.71 -16.32
CA TYR A 15 20.33 18.87 -15.44
C TYR A 15 21.46 18.65 -14.44
N ILE A 16 22.55 19.40 -14.62
CA ILE A 16 23.62 19.50 -13.65
C ILE A 16 22.97 19.98 -12.35
N THR A 17 22.74 19.05 -11.43
CA THR A 17 22.22 19.40 -10.11
C THR A 17 23.24 20.32 -9.44
N GLY A 18 22.81 21.27 -8.59
CA GLY A 18 23.71 22.27 -7.97
C GLY A 18 24.92 21.69 -7.20
N LYS A 19 24.92 20.39 -6.95
CA LYS A 19 26.04 19.63 -6.36
C LYS A 19 27.17 19.33 -7.35
N GLU A 20 26.89 19.23 -8.65
CA GLU A 20 27.91 19.09 -9.69
C GLU A 20 28.54 20.44 -10.08
N GLN A 21 27.78 21.53 -10.03
CA GLN A 21 28.33 22.89 -10.24
C GLN A 21 29.33 23.30 -9.14
N SER A 22 29.19 22.78 -7.92
CA SER A 22 30.17 22.99 -6.85
C SER A 22 31.44 22.17 -7.02
N ASN A 23 31.40 21.05 -7.76
CA ASN A 23 32.58 20.23 -8.07
C ASN A 23 33.41 20.78 -9.23
N LEU A 24 32.80 21.52 -10.17
CA LEU A 24 33.52 22.26 -11.22
C LEU A 24 34.31 23.48 -10.70
N LYS A 25 34.03 23.95 -9.48
CA LYS A 25 34.79 25.05 -8.85
C LYS A 25 36.18 24.64 -8.37
N GLN A 26 36.50 23.35 -8.37
CA GLN A 26 37.81 22.83 -8.00
C GLN A 26 38.70 22.70 -9.25
N SER A 27 38.64 23.70 -10.13
CA SER A 27 39.48 23.76 -11.31
C SER A 27 40.81 24.41 -10.93
N MET A 28 41.92 23.72 -11.16
CA MET A 28 43.27 24.18 -10.81
C MET A 28 43.56 25.54 -11.48
N THR A 29 44.10 26.48 -10.72
CA THR A 29 44.45 27.81 -11.24
C THR A 29 45.75 27.76 -12.05
N VAL A 30 45.97 28.75 -12.94
CA VAL A 30 47.16 28.80 -13.80
C VAL A 30 48.46 28.81 -12.99
N GLN A 31 48.47 29.42 -11.81
CA GLN A 31 49.65 29.46 -10.94
C GLN A 31 49.94 28.12 -10.25
N GLU A 32 48.90 27.36 -9.91
CA GLU A 32 49.02 26.00 -9.37
C GLU A 32 49.46 25.00 -10.45
N SER A 33 49.08 25.24 -11.71
CA SER A 33 49.46 24.38 -12.86
C SER A 33 50.95 24.36 -13.19
N VAL A 34 51.73 25.31 -12.66
CA VAL A 34 53.19 25.37 -12.82
C VAL A 34 53.93 24.87 -11.58
N ASN A 35 53.20 24.54 -10.50
CA ASN A 35 53.76 24.00 -9.27
C ASN A 35 53.60 22.48 -9.25
N LEU A 36 54.73 21.77 -9.17
CA LEU A 36 54.80 20.31 -9.21
C LEU A 36 54.06 19.66 -8.03
N ASP A 37 54.14 20.27 -6.84
CA ASP A 37 53.50 19.75 -5.62
C ASP A 37 51.98 19.88 -5.72
N ALA A 38 51.50 21.03 -6.20
CA ALA A 38 50.06 21.27 -6.42
C ALA A 38 49.47 20.34 -7.49
N LEU A 39 50.22 20.07 -8.56
CA LEU A 39 49.85 19.08 -9.59
C LEU A 39 49.74 17.67 -9.01
N THR A 40 50.68 17.28 -8.13
CA THR A 40 50.71 15.94 -7.53
C THR A 40 49.53 15.74 -6.56
N GLU A 41 49.23 16.74 -5.72
CA GLU A 41 48.06 16.70 -4.84
C GLU A 41 46.74 16.67 -5.63
N TYR A 42 46.65 17.48 -6.70
CA TYR A 42 45.46 17.51 -7.55
C TYR A 42 45.24 16.18 -8.27
N MET A 43 46.31 15.54 -8.75
CA MET A 43 46.24 14.22 -9.38
C MET A 43 45.74 13.16 -8.40
N LYS A 44 46.27 13.14 -7.18
CA LYS A 44 45.80 12.23 -6.11
C LYS A 44 44.32 12.46 -5.78
N HIS A 45 43.89 13.71 -5.68
CA HIS A 45 42.48 14.04 -5.44
C HIS A 45 41.55 13.58 -6.58
N LEU A 46 42.00 13.63 -7.84
CA LEU A 46 41.24 13.10 -8.97
C LEU A 46 41.15 11.57 -8.94
N GLU A 47 42.22 10.88 -8.56
CA GLU A 47 42.23 9.43 -8.38
C GLU A 47 41.25 8.99 -7.28
N ASP A 48 41.29 9.67 -6.13
CA ASP A 48 40.38 9.42 -5.00
C ASP A 48 38.91 9.64 -5.41
N LYS A 49 38.62 10.75 -6.11
CA LYS A 49 37.27 11.02 -6.64
C LYS A 49 36.81 9.98 -7.65
N TYR A 50 37.69 9.55 -8.55
CA TYR A 50 37.36 8.50 -9.51
C TYR A 50 37.02 7.18 -8.80
N ALA A 51 37.78 6.81 -7.78
CA ALA A 51 37.51 5.62 -6.97
C ALA A 51 36.17 5.72 -6.22
N GLU A 52 35.88 6.88 -5.62
CA GLU A 52 34.61 7.14 -4.92
C GLU A 52 33.40 7.05 -5.88
N ILE A 53 33.49 7.68 -7.06
CA ILE A 53 32.43 7.65 -8.07
C ILE A 53 32.21 6.22 -8.56
N LYS A 54 33.29 5.46 -8.82
CA LYS A 54 33.21 4.07 -9.27
C LYS A 54 32.54 3.17 -8.22
N GLN A 55 32.90 3.31 -6.94
CA GLN A 55 32.25 2.57 -5.85
C GLN A 55 30.78 2.97 -5.71
N THR A 56 30.49 4.26 -5.77
CA THR A 56 29.11 4.77 -5.70
C THR A 56 28.26 4.24 -6.85
N MET A 57 28.82 4.15 -8.06
CA MET A 57 28.16 3.59 -9.23
C MET A 57 27.79 2.12 -9.02
N LEU A 58 28.70 1.31 -8.46
CA LEU A 58 28.47 -0.11 -8.20
C LEU A 58 27.42 -0.35 -7.11
N ILE A 59 27.37 0.50 -6.08
CA ILE A 59 26.46 0.32 -4.93
C ILE A 59 25.07 0.89 -5.22
N LYS A 60 24.97 2.03 -5.90
CA LYS A 60 23.70 2.77 -6.05
C LYS A 60 22.97 2.50 -7.36
N TYR A 61 23.63 1.93 -8.36
CA TYR A 61 23.05 1.78 -9.69
C TYR A 61 23.12 0.34 -10.18
N VAL A 62 22.07 -0.07 -10.87
CA VAL A 62 22.00 -1.36 -11.57
C VAL A 62 22.35 -1.11 -13.04
N PRO A 63 23.23 -1.92 -13.65
CA PRO A 63 23.51 -1.83 -15.08
C PRO A 63 22.23 -1.94 -15.92
N ALA A 64 22.09 -1.09 -16.94
CA ALA A 64 20.90 -1.06 -17.79
C ALA A 64 20.57 -2.42 -18.42
N GLN A 65 21.59 -3.18 -18.81
CA GLN A 65 21.42 -4.53 -19.34
C GLN A 65 20.73 -5.46 -18.34
N ARG A 66 21.23 -5.50 -17.09
CA ARG A 66 20.67 -6.36 -16.05
C ARG A 66 19.21 -6.00 -15.73
N LYS A 67 18.88 -4.70 -15.80
CA LYS A 67 17.49 -4.26 -15.64
C LYS A 67 16.60 -4.77 -16.78
N ALA A 68 17.04 -4.65 -18.03
CA ALA A 68 16.30 -5.13 -19.19
C ALA A 68 16.08 -6.66 -19.14
N ASP A 69 17.10 -7.42 -18.73
CA ASP A 69 17.00 -8.87 -18.57
C ASP A 69 15.94 -9.25 -17.52
N LEU A 70 15.92 -8.54 -16.38
CA LEU A 70 14.90 -8.76 -15.32
C LEU A 70 13.49 -8.39 -15.78
N ASP A 71 13.34 -7.31 -16.55
CA ASP A 71 12.04 -6.89 -17.08
C ASP A 71 11.48 -7.95 -18.07
N GLU A 72 12.34 -8.53 -18.91
CA GLU A 72 11.98 -9.63 -19.81
C GLU A 72 11.58 -10.91 -19.04
N GLU A 73 12.37 -11.30 -18.02
CA GLU A 73 12.05 -12.43 -17.13
C GLU A 73 10.71 -12.24 -16.43
N MET A 74 10.43 -11.02 -15.94
CA MET A 74 9.16 -10.68 -15.30
C MET A 74 7.98 -10.88 -16.25
N ILE A 75 8.10 -10.43 -17.50
CA ILE A 75 7.05 -10.61 -18.52
C ILE A 75 6.77 -12.11 -18.76
N VAL A 76 7.83 -12.93 -18.88
CA VAL A 76 7.69 -14.37 -19.09
C VAL A 76 7.02 -15.06 -17.90
N LEU A 77 7.42 -14.72 -16.68
CA LEU A 77 6.86 -15.29 -15.45
C LEU A 77 5.38 -14.91 -15.28
N VAL A 78 5.01 -13.67 -15.56
CA VAL A 78 3.61 -13.20 -15.52
C VAL A 78 2.76 -13.99 -16.50
N LYS A 79 3.21 -14.13 -17.76
CA LYS A 79 2.47 -14.93 -18.76
C LYS A 79 2.29 -16.37 -18.33
N ARG A 80 3.34 -16.98 -17.75
CA ARG A 80 3.28 -18.36 -17.25
C ARG A 80 2.28 -18.50 -16.10
N ARG A 81 2.26 -17.54 -15.18
CA ARG A 81 1.27 -17.48 -14.08
C ARG A 81 -0.14 -17.40 -14.64
N ASP A 82 -0.41 -16.49 -15.57
CA ASP A 82 -1.76 -16.28 -16.11
C ASP A 82 -2.30 -17.53 -16.82
N VAL A 83 -1.43 -18.25 -17.55
CA VAL A 83 -1.79 -19.55 -18.17
C VAL A 83 -2.10 -20.60 -17.11
N ALA A 84 -1.30 -20.68 -16.05
CA ALA A 84 -1.51 -21.62 -14.96
C ALA A 84 -2.80 -21.31 -14.18
N GLU A 85 -3.08 -20.04 -13.90
CA GLU A 85 -4.31 -19.59 -13.24
C GLU A 85 -5.56 -19.94 -14.07
N ASN A 86 -5.52 -19.69 -15.39
CA ASN A 86 -6.63 -20.06 -16.27
C ASN A 86 -6.89 -21.57 -16.29
N LEU A 87 -5.82 -22.37 -16.33
CA LEU A 87 -5.94 -23.82 -16.28
C LEU A 87 -6.48 -24.29 -14.92
N ASN A 88 -6.02 -23.68 -13.83
CA ASN A 88 -6.49 -23.99 -12.48
C ASN A 88 -7.98 -23.66 -12.32
N LYS A 89 -8.46 -22.51 -12.82
CA LYS A 89 -9.89 -22.16 -12.82
C LYS A 89 -10.74 -23.21 -13.54
N LYS A 90 -10.29 -23.69 -14.70
CA LYS A 90 -10.98 -24.76 -15.45
C LYS A 90 -11.04 -26.07 -14.67
N LEU A 91 -9.92 -26.45 -14.04
CA LEU A 91 -9.86 -27.66 -13.20
C LEU A 91 -10.77 -27.54 -11.98
N GLN A 92 -10.73 -26.41 -11.28
CA GLN A 92 -11.57 -26.16 -10.11
C GLN A 92 -13.06 -26.23 -10.46
N PHE A 93 -13.47 -25.64 -11.58
CA PHE A 93 -14.84 -25.76 -12.08
C PHE A 93 -15.21 -27.24 -12.30
N SER A 94 -14.37 -28.00 -13.00
CA SER A 94 -14.64 -29.43 -13.24
C SER A 94 -14.76 -30.23 -11.94
N HIS A 95 -13.93 -29.93 -10.95
CA HIS A 95 -13.93 -30.59 -9.64
C HIS A 95 -15.21 -30.29 -8.87
N GLN A 96 -15.61 -29.01 -8.77
CA GLN A 96 -16.85 -28.60 -8.11
C GLN A 96 -18.08 -29.27 -8.74
N ARG A 97 -18.11 -29.35 -10.08
CA ARG A 97 -19.19 -30.06 -10.79
C ARG A 97 -19.27 -31.53 -10.39
N LEU A 98 -18.13 -32.21 -10.40
CA LEU A 98 -18.06 -33.62 -10.00
C LEU A 98 -18.46 -33.81 -8.55
N GLN A 99 -18.09 -32.89 -7.66
CA GLN A 99 -18.45 -32.95 -6.25
C GLN A 99 -19.97 -32.81 -6.02
N ILE A 100 -20.61 -31.84 -6.67
CA ILE A 100 -22.08 -31.66 -6.59
C ILE A 100 -22.79 -32.93 -7.10
N ILE A 101 -22.35 -33.48 -8.23
CA ILE A 101 -22.90 -34.72 -8.79
C ILE A 101 -22.73 -35.87 -7.79
N SER A 102 -21.54 -36.02 -7.21
CA SER A 102 -21.25 -37.06 -6.23
C SER A 102 -22.12 -36.94 -4.98
N GLN A 103 -22.31 -35.73 -4.46
CA GLN A 103 -23.14 -35.48 -3.28
C GLN A 103 -24.61 -35.77 -3.59
N ALA A 104 -25.13 -35.27 -4.71
CA ALA A 104 -26.50 -35.54 -5.14
C ALA A 104 -26.75 -37.04 -5.33
N LEU A 105 -25.79 -37.76 -5.93
CA LEU A 105 -25.88 -39.21 -6.13
C LEU A 105 -25.90 -39.96 -4.80
N THR A 106 -25.04 -39.55 -3.86
CA THR A 106 -25.00 -40.14 -2.52
C THR A 106 -26.34 -39.94 -1.81
N SER A 107 -26.88 -38.72 -1.86
CA SER A 107 -28.19 -38.40 -1.26
C SER A 107 -29.33 -39.21 -1.88
N TRP A 108 -29.33 -39.40 -3.20
CA TRP A 108 -30.34 -40.20 -3.91
C TRP A 108 -30.26 -41.69 -3.57
N ILE A 109 -29.05 -42.24 -3.45
CA ILE A 109 -28.84 -43.61 -2.96
C ILE A 109 -29.36 -43.76 -1.53
N THR A 110 -29.08 -42.79 -0.65
CA THR A 110 -29.52 -42.85 0.75
C THR A 110 -31.03 -42.66 0.93
N SER A 111 -31.72 -42.08 -0.05
CA SER A 111 -33.18 -41.93 -0.05
C SER A 111 -33.91 -43.08 -0.74
N ASP A 112 -33.24 -44.23 -0.92
CA ASP A 112 -33.76 -45.43 -1.58
C ASP A 112 -34.33 -45.13 -2.98
N MET A 113 -33.65 -44.24 -3.72
CA MET A 113 -34.04 -43.88 -5.09
C MET A 113 -35.47 -43.31 -5.17
N SER A 114 -35.86 -42.51 -4.17
CA SER A 114 -37.21 -41.93 -4.03
C SER A 114 -37.73 -41.17 -5.27
N THR A 115 -36.85 -40.74 -6.17
CA THR A 115 -37.21 -40.14 -7.46
C THR A 115 -36.71 -40.99 -8.62
N PRO A 116 -37.44 -41.07 -9.75
CA PRO A 116 -36.94 -41.70 -10.96
C PRO A 116 -35.60 -41.09 -11.38
N PHE A 117 -34.67 -41.94 -11.84
CA PHE A 117 -33.33 -41.51 -12.25
C PHE A 117 -33.36 -40.37 -13.30
N GLN A 118 -34.34 -40.39 -14.20
CA GLN A 118 -34.49 -39.37 -15.25
C GLN A 118 -34.79 -37.99 -14.67
N ASP A 119 -35.69 -37.90 -13.69
CA ASP A 119 -36.02 -36.65 -13.01
C ASP A 119 -34.86 -36.16 -12.15
N PHE A 120 -34.11 -37.09 -11.53
CA PHE A 120 -32.89 -36.80 -10.77
C PHE A 120 -31.77 -36.23 -11.67
N VAL A 121 -31.53 -36.82 -12.83
CA VAL A 121 -30.55 -36.31 -13.81
C VAL A 121 -30.98 -34.94 -14.33
N GLU A 122 -32.27 -34.73 -14.59
CA GLU A 122 -32.79 -33.43 -15.01
C GLU A 122 -32.62 -32.37 -13.91
N GLN A 123 -32.82 -32.74 -12.64
CA GLN A 123 -32.54 -31.88 -11.49
C GLN A 123 -31.05 -31.52 -11.37
N ILE A 124 -30.14 -32.47 -11.55
CA ILE A 124 -28.68 -32.21 -11.55
C ILE A 124 -28.29 -31.30 -12.71
N GLN A 125 -28.84 -31.52 -13.90
CA GLN A 125 -28.57 -30.68 -15.08
C GLN A 125 -29.11 -29.24 -14.88
N LYS A 126 -30.28 -29.10 -14.24
CA LYS A 126 -30.87 -27.80 -13.87
C LYS A 126 -30.17 -27.12 -12.71
N THR A 127 -29.46 -27.89 -11.87
CA THR A 127 -28.62 -27.35 -10.80
C THR A 127 -27.49 -26.59 -11.46
N LYS A 128 -27.70 -25.28 -11.63
CA LYS A 128 -26.68 -24.35 -12.12
C LYS A 128 -25.45 -24.58 -11.25
N CYS A 129 -24.38 -25.06 -11.88
CA CYS A 129 -23.07 -25.04 -11.24
C CYS A 129 -22.82 -23.58 -10.92
N LEU A 130 -22.83 -23.25 -9.62
CA LEU A 130 -22.39 -21.94 -9.16
C LEU A 130 -21.06 -21.69 -9.84
N GLN A 131 -21.03 -20.65 -10.67
CA GLN A 131 -19.88 -20.31 -11.49
C GLN A 131 -18.72 -20.08 -10.52
N GLY A 132 -17.80 -21.04 -10.48
CA GLY A 132 -16.68 -21.06 -9.56
C GLY A 132 -15.61 -20.05 -9.92
N ASP A 133 -15.88 -18.76 -9.70
CA ASP A 133 -14.85 -17.82 -9.22
C ASP A 133 -14.90 -17.70 -7.67
N GLN A 134 -15.87 -18.38 -7.05
CA GLN A 134 -16.26 -18.24 -5.65
C GLN A 134 -15.47 -19.11 -4.64
N GLY A 135 -14.27 -19.60 -4.98
CA GLY A 135 -13.74 -20.83 -4.34
C GLY A 135 -12.80 -20.68 -3.14
N VAL A 136 -12.09 -19.56 -2.99
CA VAL A 136 -11.22 -19.30 -1.82
C VAL A 136 -11.23 -17.83 -1.40
N VAL A 137 -11.53 -16.90 -2.31
CA VAL A 137 -11.63 -15.46 -1.99
C VAL A 137 -13.07 -15.03 -1.70
N GLU A 138 -14.07 -15.85 -2.04
CA GLU A 138 -15.45 -15.38 -2.09
C GLU A 138 -16.39 -15.88 -0.99
N GLU A 139 -15.87 -16.65 -0.05
CA GLU A 139 -16.53 -16.72 1.26
C GLU A 139 -16.53 -15.34 1.97
N LEU A 140 -15.68 -14.39 1.52
CA LEU A 140 -15.68 -13.00 1.96
C LEU A 140 -16.63 -12.08 1.17
N LEU A 141 -17.06 -12.45 -0.04
CA LEU A 141 -17.88 -11.63 -0.93
C LEU A 141 -19.14 -12.39 -1.37
N LYS A 142 -19.98 -12.80 -0.42
CA LYS A 142 -21.42 -12.79 -0.71
C LYS A 142 -21.76 -11.36 -1.10
N ASP A 143 -21.97 -11.11 -2.39
CA ASP A 143 -22.36 -9.82 -2.94
C ASP A 143 -23.83 -9.54 -2.56
N ASP A 144 -24.01 -9.31 -1.26
CA ASP A 144 -25.13 -8.56 -0.74
C ASP A 144 -24.94 -7.14 -1.28
N PRO A 145 -25.89 -6.56 -2.05
CA PRO A 145 -25.76 -5.19 -2.57
C PRO A 145 -25.37 -4.18 -1.48
N HIS A 146 -25.73 -4.49 -0.23
CA HIS A 146 -25.34 -3.75 0.95
C HIS A 146 -23.83 -3.84 1.26
N ARG A 147 -23.19 -5.02 1.12
CA ARG A 147 -21.73 -5.21 1.32
C ARG A 147 -20.90 -4.55 0.23
N ALA A 148 -21.34 -4.61 -1.03
CA ALA A 148 -20.69 -3.89 -2.12
C ALA A 148 -20.69 -2.37 -1.86
N LYS A 149 -21.84 -1.84 -1.42
CA LYS A 149 -21.97 -0.42 -1.06
C LYS A 149 -21.12 -0.05 0.16
N GLU A 150 -21.01 -0.95 1.14
CA GLU A 150 -20.12 -0.77 2.29
C GLU A 150 -18.64 -0.75 1.90
N ALA A 151 -18.22 -1.62 0.99
CA ALA A 151 -16.86 -1.66 0.48
C ALA A 151 -16.53 -0.38 -0.31
N GLU A 152 -17.43 0.07 -1.18
CA GLU A 152 -17.31 1.33 -1.92
C GLU A 152 -17.19 2.53 -0.96
N MET A 153 -18.04 2.60 0.06
CA MET A 153 -17.97 3.64 1.08
C MET A 153 -16.66 3.58 1.87
N THR A 154 -16.19 2.38 2.21
CA THR A 154 -14.92 2.18 2.92
C THR A 154 -13.73 2.68 2.11
N LEU A 155 -13.67 2.31 0.83
CA LEU A 155 -12.63 2.76 -0.10
C LEU A 155 -12.65 4.28 -0.25
N HIS A 156 -13.83 4.86 -0.48
CA HIS A 156 -13.97 6.30 -0.61
C HIS A 156 -13.44 7.08 0.60
N TYR A 157 -13.76 6.63 1.82
CA TYR A 157 -13.27 7.27 3.04
C TYR A 157 -11.75 7.12 3.21
N ILE A 158 -11.18 5.97 2.86
CA ILE A 158 -9.72 5.74 2.92
C ILE A 158 -9.00 6.63 1.91
N GLU A 159 -9.47 6.69 0.67
CA GLU A 159 -8.89 7.52 -0.38
C GLU A 159 -8.93 9.00 0.00
N ARG A 160 -10.10 9.48 0.43
CA ARG A 160 -10.26 10.88 0.85
C ARG A 160 -9.38 11.24 2.04
N PHE A 161 -9.23 10.33 3.00
CA PHE A 161 -8.30 10.53 4.11
C PHE A 161 -6.84 10.63 3.63
N ASN A 162 -6.41 9.72 2.75
CA ASN A 162 -5.06 9.73 2.20
C ASN A 162 -4.76 10.99 1.37
N GLU A 163 -5.75 11.53 0.66
CA GLU A 163 -5.65 12.83 -0.01
C GLU A 163 -5.38 13.96 1.00
N LEU A 164 -6.14 14.03 2.09
CA LEU A 164 -5.96 15.07 3.12
C LEU A 164 -4.58 14.99 3.79
N ILE A 165 -4.10 13.76 4.05
CA ILE A 165 -2.74 13.53 4.55
C ILE A 165 -1.69 14.04 3.55
N SER A 166 -1.87 13.74 2.26
CA SER A 166 -0.94 14.14 1.19
C SER A 166 -0.91 15.66 0.98
N LEU A 167 -2.05 16.33 1.13
CA LEU A 167 -2.17 17.79 1.07
C LEU A 167 -1.62 18.51 2.32
N GLY A 168 -1.27 17.77 3.37
CA GLY A 168 -0.83 18.33 4.64
C GLY A 168 -1.94 18.98 5.47
N GLU A 169 -3.20 18.68 5.15
CA GLU A 169 -4.39 19.18 5.87
C GLU A 169 -4.70 18.31 7.11
N TYR A 170 -3.73 18.19 8.02
CA TYR A 170 -3.78 17.22 9.11
C TYR A 170 -4.92 17.40 10.11
N GLU A 171 -5.35 18.64 10.36
CA GLU A 171 -6.47 18.94 11.25
C GLU A 171 -7.81 18.46 10.66
N LYS A 172 -8.00 18.68 9.35
CA LYS A 172 -9.15 18.15 8.61
C LYS A 172 -9.07 16.64 8.51
N ALA A 173 -7.89 16.07 8.26
CA ALA A 173 -7.69 14.62 8.22
C ALA A 173 -8.02 13.96 9.58
N ALA A 174 -7.59 14.57 10.68
CA ALA A 174 -7.87 14.12 12.04
C ALA A 174 -9.38 14.12 12.34
N SER A 175 -10.05 15.24 12.05
CA SER A 175 -11.50 15.36 12.22
C SER A 175 -12.26 14.38 11.32
N TYR A 176 -11.83 14.21 10.07
CA TYR A 176 -12.45 13.30 9.10
C TYR A 176 -12.31 11.84 9.53
N ALA A 177 -11.12 11.43 9.98
CA ALA A 177 -10.89 10.08 10.50
C ALA A 177 -11.69 9.80 11.78
N ALA A 178 -11.72 10.76 12.71
CA ALA A 178 -12.51 10.66 13.93
C ALA A 178 -14.01 10.55 13.63
N ASN A 179 -14.54 11.27 12.63
CA ASN A 179 -15.96 11.19 12.27
C ASN A 179 -16.28 10.07 11.26
N SER A 180 -15.34 9.19 10.93
CA SER A 180 -15.56 8.14 9.95
C SER A 180 -16.72 7.22 10.36
N PRO A 181 -17.65 6.92 9.43
CA PRO A 181 -18.77 6.04 9.71
C PRO A 181 -18.24 4.65 10.05
N ARG A 182 -18.95 3.94 10.92
CA ARG A 182 -18.62 2.57 11.33
C ARG A 182 -17.18 2.38 11.80
N ARG A 183 -16.51 3.46 12.22
CA ARG A 183 -15.14 3.43 12.73
C ARG A 183 -14.11 2.99 11.68
N ILE A 184 -14.40 3.15 10.39
CA ILE A 184 -13.52 2.72 9.28
C ILE A 184 -12.09 3.24 9.47
N LEU A 185 -11.93 4.50 9.89
CA LEU A 185 -10.63 5.13 10.10
C LEU A 185 -10.25 5.26 11.58
N ARG A 186 -11.05 4.75 12.52
CA ARG A 186 -10.72 4.70 13.95
C ARG A 186 -10.02 3.38 14.24
N ASN A 187 -8.81 3.22 13.71
CA ASN A 187 -8.02 2.00 13.83
C ASN A 187 -6.51 2.33 13.99
N ILE A 188 -5.72 1.30 14.31
CA ILE A 188 -4.28 1.47 14.55
C ILE A 188 -3.50 1.84 13.27
N GLY A 189 -4.00 1.47 12.09
CA GLY A 189 -3.42 1.87 10.81
C GLY A 189 -3.42 3.38 10.65
N THR A 190 -4.55 4.03 10.93
CA THR A 190 -4.66 5.51 10.92
C THR A 190 -3.72 6.16 11.94
N VAL A 191 -3.59 5.58 13.14
CA VAL A 191 -2.62 6.03 14.15
C VAL A 191 -1.19 5.97 13.62
N ASN A 192 -0.82 4.86 12.96
CA ASN A 192 0.51 4.70 12.38
C ASN A 192 0.78 5.70 11.25
N THR A 193 -0.24 6.03 10.43
CA THR A 193 -0.13 7.09 9.42
C THR A 193 0.19 8.43 10.06
N PHE A 194 -0.52 8.82 11.12
CA PHE A 194 -0.23 10.08 11.83
C PHE A 194 1.12 10.07 12.57
N LYS A 195 1.55 8.92 13.09
CA LYS A 195 2.90 8.75 13.67
C LYS A 195 3.99 8.97 12.63
N ALA A 196 3.80 8.46 11.40
CA ALA A 196 4.76 8.60 10.31
C ALA A 196 4.94 10.06 9.85
N VAL A 197 3.88 10.88 9.94
CA VAL A 197 3.96 12.32 9.64
C VAL A 197 4.85 13.07 10.65
N GLY A 198 4.78 12.69 11.93
CA GLY A 198 5.60 13.30 12.99
C GLY A 198 5.26 14.76 13.30
N LYS A 199 6.17 15.44 14.01
CA LYS A 199 5.97 16.80 14.53
C LYS A 199 6.29 17.85 13.47
N ILE A 200 5.36 18.78 13.26
CA ILE A 200 5.50 19.88 12.29
C ILE A 200 5.79 21.16 13.06
N ARG A 201 6.77 21.94 12.60
CA ARG A 201 7.20 23.18 13.27
C ARG A 201 6.03 24.17 13.36
N GLY A 202 5.74 24.63 14.57
CA GLY A 202 4.70 25.65 14.82
C GLY A 202 3.26 25.15 14.76
N LYS A 203 3.02 23.85 14.54
CA LYS A 203 1.68 23.25 14.57
C LYS A 203 1.59 22.19 15.67
N PRO A 204 0.38 21.91 16.21
CA PRO A 204 0.16 20.76 17.09
C PRO A 204 0.54 19.46 16.40
N LEU A 205 0.97 18.47 17.18
CA LEU A 205 1.27 17.13 16.65
C LEU A 205 0.01 16.56 15.97
N PRO A 206 0.06 16.18 14.68
CA PRO A 206 -1.09 15.62 13.96
C PRO A 206 -1.75 14.43 14.67
N LEU A 207 -0.94 13.59 15.31
CA LEU A 207 -1.43 12.47 16.10
C LEU A 207 -2.25 12.92 17.32
N LEU A 208 -1.85 14.01 17.97
CA LEU A 208 -2.59 14.57 19.10
C LEU A 208 -3.94 15.13 18.65
N LEU A 209 -3.98 15.82 17.50
CA LEU A 209 -5.22 16.33 16.89
C LEU A 209 -6.21 15.20 16.59
N PHE A 210 -5.72 14.06 16.10
CA PHE A 210 -6.54 12.88 15.86
C PHE A 210 -7.17 12.34 17.15
N PHE A 211 -6.38 12.18 18.22
CA PHE A 211 -6.90 11.67 19.49
C PHE A 211 -7.86 12.65 20.15
N GLU A 212 -7.59 13.96 20.09
CA GLU A 212 -8.52 14.98 20.59
C GLU A 212 -9.87 14.89 19.87
N ALA A 213 -9.87 14.84 18.54
CA ALA A 213 -11.09 14.65 17.76
C ALA A 213 -11.77 13.29 18.06
N LEU A 214 -10.99 12.23 18.26
CA LEU A 214 -11.51 10.89 18.56
C LEU A 214 -12.24 10.85 19.90
N PHE A 215 -11.66 11.42 20.97
CA PHE A 215 -12.29 11.43 22.29
C PHE A 215 -13.49 12.37 22.35
N ILE A 216 -13.43 13.53 21.69
CA ILE A 216 -14.57 14.45 21.57
C ILE A 216 -15.75 13.76 20.88
N THR A 217 -15.50 13.10 19.75
CA THR A 217 -16.56 12.41 18.99
C THR A 217 -17.06 11.15 19.70
N SER A 218 -16.18 10.40 20.36
CA SER A 218 -16.55 9.26 21.21
C SER A 218 -17.56 9.68 22.30
N HIS A 219 -17.28 10.77 22.99
CA HIS A 219 -18.14 11.30 24.04
C HIS A 219 -19.49 11.77 23.48
N ALA A 220 -19.49 12.53 22.39
CA ALA A 220 -20.70 13.04 21.76
C ALA A 220 -21.68 11.93 21.34
N PHE A 221 -21.15 10.80 20.85
CA PHE A 221 -21.96 9.66 20.39
C PHE A 221 -22.08 8.54 21.45
N ARG A 222 -21.59 8.75 22.68
CA ARG A 222 -21.55 7.75 23.78
C ARG A 222 -21.06 6.37 23.32
N CYS A 223 -20.01 6.36 22.52
CA CYS A 223 -19.55 5.15 21.84
C CYS A 223 -18.08 4.92 22.22
N PRO A 224 -17.77 3.99 23.14
CA PRO A 224 -16.45 3.88 23.75
C PRO A 224 -15.35 3.65 22.72
N VAL A 225 -14.18 4.24 22.97
CA VAL A 225 -12.98 4.05 22.15
C VAL A 225 -12.41 2.66 22.42
N ASP A 226 -11.82 2.04 21.40
CA ASP A 226 -11.14 0.75 21.56
C ASP A 226 -9.95 0.87 22.52
N ALA A 227 -9.72 -0.14 23.35
CA ALA A 227 -8.70 -0.11 24.39
C ALA A 227 -7.28 0.13 23.86
N ALA A 228 -6.94 -0.42 22.68
CA ALA A 228 -5.63 -0.19 22.07
C ALA A 228 -5.48 1.27 21.61
N LEU A 229 -6.55 1.87 21.09
CA LEU A 229 -6.57 3.28 20.71
C LEU A 229 -6.54 4.21 21.92
N THR A 230 -7.26 3.89 23.00
CA THR A 230 -7.23 4.66 24.24
C THR A 230 -5.81 4.68 24.84
N LEU A 231 -5.14 3.53 24.87
CA LEU A 231 -3.76 3.43 25.35
C LEU A 231 -2.80 4.31 24.52
N GLU A 232 -2.90 4.24 23.20
CA GLU A 232 -2.07 5.06 22.31
C GLU A 232 -2.38 6.56 22.43
N GLY A 233 -3.65 6.92 22.65
CA GLY A 233 -4.07 8.29 22.91
C GLY A 233 -3.49 8.85 24.20
N ILE A 234 -3.57 8.09 25.30
CA ILE A 234 -2.99 8.48 26.60
C ILE A 234 -1.47 8.65 26.47
N LYS A 235 -0.76 7.68 25.86
CA LYS A 235 0.69 7.79 25.61
C LYS A 235 1.03 9.05 24.82
N CYS A 236 0.26 9.34 23.76
CA CYS A 236 0.44 10.54 22.94
C CYS A 236 0.26 11.83 23.79
N GLY A 237 -0.82 11.93 24.56
CA GLY A 237 -1.10 13.09 25.41
C GLY A 237 -0.01 13.32 26.47
N LEU A 238 0.48 12.24 27.10
CA LEU A 238 1.60 12.31 28.05
C LEU A 238 2.90 12.78 27.38
N SER A 239 3.20 12.28 26.18
CA SER A 239 4.41 12.66 25.44
C SER A 239 4.43 14.14 25.03
N GLU A 240 3.27 14.71 24.70
CA GLU A 240 3.11 16.14 24.39
C GLU A 240 2.84 17.00 25.63
N LYS A 241 2.99 16.43 26.84
CA LYS A 241 2.81 17.11 28.14
C LYS A 241 1.42 17.74 28.34
N ARG A 242 0.39 17.18 27.70
CA ARG A 242 -1.01 17.61 27.82
C ARG A 242 -1.75 16.77 28.85
N LEU A 243 -1.33 16.91 30.11
CA LEU A 243 -1.96 16.21 31.24
C LEU A 243 -3.42 16.64 31.44
N ASP A 244 -3.75 17.88 31.11
CA ASP A 244 -5.11 18.42 31.09
C ASP A 244 -6.04 17.57 30.23
N LEU A 245 -5.61 17.24 29.01
CA LEU A 245 -6.39 16.42 28.08
C LEU A 245 -6.53 14.98 28.58
N VAL A 246 -5.43 14.39 29.06
CA VAL A 246 -5.44 13.01 29.57
C VAL A 246 -6.36 12.86 30.78
N ILE A 247 -6.30 13.81 31.73
CA ILE A 247 -7.20 13.83 32.89
C ILE A 247 -8.65 13.94 32.42
N ASN A 248 -8.92 14.83 31.47
CA ASN A 248 -10.26 14.99 30.91
C ASN A 248 -10.76 13.69 30.24
N TRP A 249 -9.95 13.03 29.43
CA TRP A 249 -10.34 11.78 28.75
C TRP A 249 -10.61 10.64 29.74
N VAL A 250 -9.75 10.48 30.76
CA VAL A 250 -9.90 9.42 31.78
C VAL A 250 -11.09 9.66 32.70
N THR A 251 -11.38 10.92 33.03
CA THR A 251 -12.52 11.27 33.90
C THR A 251 -13.86 11.19 33.16
N GLN A 252 -13.87 11.37 31.84
CA GLN A 252 -15.05 11.30 30.98
C GLN A 252 -15.42 9.88 30.52
N GLU A 253 -14.55 8.88 30.72
CA GLU A 253 -14.84 7.45 30.45
C GLU A 253 -15.62 6.74 31.59
N ARG A 254 -16.09 7.48 32.60
CA ARG A 254 -17.01 7.00 33.65
C ARG A 254 -18.46 7.41 33.36
#